data_AF-A0A8J5MSN1-F1
#
_entry.id   AF-A0A8J5MSN1-F1
#
_cell.length_a   1.000
_cell.length_b   1.000
_cell.length_c   1.000
_cell.angle_alpha   90.00
_cell.angle_beta   90.00
_cell.angle_gamma   90.00
#
_symmetry.space_group_name_H-M   'P 1'
#
loop_
_entity.id
_entity.type
_entity.pdbx_description
1 polymer ?
#
loop_
_entity_poly.entity_id
_entity_poly.type
_entity_poly.pdbx_seq_one_letter_code
_entity_poly.pdbx_strand_id
1 'polypeptide(L)'
;MLMTLVLTRSYSGNLMSLLAVRHIPEPYQTLEDVVKDPSVTMIWKTKTIYVTHFRTSTSGIFREVGALEQKGRVIHRVAADIRDAFDTLVRRGDHVLLDVENSIFNRMTQDFSQTGRCDFYKTKAKYFRFMYAMVGQKDSLLIPAVSQR
;
A
#
# COMPACT_ATOMS: atom_id res chain seq x y z
N MET A 1 -38.14 -17.07 -34.08
CA MET A 1 -37.00 -18.01 -33.99
C MET A 1 -35.64 -17.33 -34.19
N LEU A 2 -35.49 -16.40 -35.15
CA LEU A 2 -34.20 -15.73 -35.39
C LEU A 2 -33.81 -14.78 -34.24
N MET A 3 -34.76 -13.99 -33.72
CA MET A 3 -34.52 -13.12 -32.55
C MET A 3 -34.14 -13.91 -31.29
N THR A 4 -34.83 -15.01 -31.00
CA THR A 4 -34.51 -15.88 -29.86
C THR A 4 -33.12 -16.48 -30.00
N LEU A 5 -32.72 -16.91 -31.21
CA LEU A 5 -31.38 -17.43 -31.48
C LEU A 5 -30.29 -16.38 -31.24
N VAL A 6 -30.51 -15.15 -31.72
CA VAL A 6 -29.58 -14.02 -31.53
C VAL A 6 -29.42 -13.68 -30.05
N LEU A 7 -30.52 -13.62 -29.30
CA LEU A 7 -30.50 -13.34 -27.86
C LEU A 7 -29.76 -14.42 -27.08
N THR A 8 -30.04 -15.70 -27.35
CA THR A 8 -29.36 -16.81 -26.65
C THR A 8 -27.87 -16.82 -26.95
N ARG A 9 -27.48 -16.57 -28.21
CA ARG A 9 -26.06 -16.49 -28.59
C ARG A 9 -25.36 -15.31 -27.93
N SER A 10 -25.98 -14.13 -27.95
CA SER A 10 -25.45 -12.92 -27.30
C SER A 10 -25.27 -13.12 -25.79
N TYR A 11 -26.26 -13.70 -25.11
CA TYR A 11 -26.19 -14.01 -23.69
C TYR A 11 -25.06 -15.01 -23.38
N SER A 12 -24.98 -16.11 -24.13
CA SER A 12 -23.92 -17.11 -23.94
C SER A 12 -22.52 -16.54 -24.15
N GLY A 13 -22.35 -15.66 -25.13
CA GLY A 13 -21.08 -14.98 -25.40
C GLY A 13 -20.67 -14.03 -24.27
N ASN A 14 -21.62 -13.22 -23.78
CA ASN A 14 -21.37 -12.31 -22.65
C ASN A 14 -21.07 -13.08 -21.36
N LEU A 15 -21.81 -14.15 -21.08
CA LEU A 15 -21.56 -14.98 -19.90
C LEU A 15 -20.17 -15.62 -19.96
N MET A 16 -19.78 -16.16 -21.12
CA MET A 16 -18.44 -16.71 -21.30
C MET A 16 -17.35 -15.66 -21.14
N SER A 17 -17.56 -14.44 -21.64
CA SER A 17 -16.62 -13.33 -21.45
C SER A 17 -16.46 -12.96 -19.97
N LEU A 18 -17.57 -12.85 -19.23
CA LEU A 18 -17.55 -12.56 -17.79
C LEU A 18 -16.88 -13.66 -16.97
N LEU A 19 -17.07 -14.92 -17.34
CA LEU A 19 -16.43 -16.05 -16.66
C LEU A 19 -14.96 -16.25 -17.05
N ALA A 20 -14.55 -15.79 -18.23
CA ALA A 20 -13.17 -15.86 -18.68
C ALA A 20 -12.27 -14.83 -17.95
N VAL A 21 -12.81 -13.66 -17.61
CA VAL A 21 -12.07 -12.61 -16.91
C VAL A 21 -12.11 -12.87 -15.40
N ARG A 22 -10.98 -13.34 -14.85
CA ARG A 22 -10.81 -13.37 -13.39
C ARG A 22 -10.58 -11.95 -12.87
N HIS A 23 -11.58 -11.39 -12.21
CA HIS A 23 -11.42 -10.13 -11.48
C HIS A 23 -10.76 -10.41 -10.13
N ILE A 24 -9.61 -9.77 -9.87
CA ILE A 24 -8.98 -9.77 -8.55
C ILE A 24 -9.41 -8.47 -7.87
N PRO A 25 -10.22 -8.52 -6.79
CA PRO A 25 -10.66 -7.31 -6.12
C PRO A 25 -9.45 -6.64 -5.46
N GLU A 26 -9.25 -5.35 -5.75
CA GLU A 26 -8.26 -4.49 -5.11
C GLU A 26 -8.98 -3.37 -4.34
N PRO A 27 -9.57 -3.66 -3.16
CA PRO A 27 -10.54 -2.79 -2.50
C PRO A 27 -9.98 -1.43 -2.07
N TYR A 28 -8.68 -1.38 -1.78
CA TYR A 28 -7.99 -0.15 -1.38
C TYR A 28 -7.05 0.31 -2.49
N GLN A 29 -7.30 1.48 -3.08
CA GLN A 29 -6.41 2.11 -4.07
C GLN A 29 -5.84 3.44 -3.60
N THR A 30 -6.51 4.07 -2.65
CA THR A 30 -6.15 5.36 -2.07
C THR A 30 -6.10 5.27 -0.54
N LEU A 31 -5.47 6.28 0.08
CA LEU A 31 -5.46 6.41 1.53
C LEU A 31 -6.87 6.70 2.08
N GLU A 32 -7.72 7.33 1.29
CA GLU A 32 -9.11 7.63 1.64
C GLU A 32 -9.94 6.34 1.77
N ASP A 33 -9.74 5.35 0.90
CA ASP A 33 -10.43 4.06 0.98
C ASP A 33 -10.14 3.36 2.32
N VAL A 34 -8.88 3.39 2.76
CA VAL A 34 -8.45 2.82 4.04
C VAL A 34 -9.00 3.61 5.24
N VAL A 35 -9.01 4.94 5.14
CA VAL A 35 -9.53 5.79 6.22
C VAL A 35 -11.03 5.56 6.42
N LYS A 36 -11.79 5.43 5.33
CA LYS A 36 -13.24 5.21 5.34
C LYS A 36 -13.65 3.83 5.85
N ASP A 37 -12.84 2.81 5.63
CA ASP A 37 -13.18 1.44 6.07
C ASP A 37 -12.80 1.23 7.54
N PRO A 38 -13.76 1.12 8.49
CA PRO A 38 -13.45 0.97 9.91
C PRO A 38 -12.86 -0.39 10.28
N SER A 39 -12.96 -1.40 9.41
CA SER A 39 -12.53 -2.78 9.70
C SER A 39 -11.03 -3.00 9.54
N VAL A 40 -10.34 -2.08 8.86
CA VAL A 40 -8.91 -2.21 8.55
C VAL A 40 -8.06 -1.30 9.42
N THR A 41 -6.92 -1.85 9.85
CA THR A 41 -5.88 -1.16 10.63
C THR A 41 -4.64 -0.88 9.78
N MET A 42 -4.10 0.33 9.88
CA MET A 42 -2.88 0.72 9.18
C MET A 42 -1.64 0.38 9.97
N ILE A 43 -0.62 -0.17 9.30
CA ILE A 43 0.71 -0.41 9.87
C ILE A 43 1.67 0.65 9.32
N TRP A 44 2.31 1.38 10.24
CA TRP A 44 3.32 2.37 9.92
C TRP A 44 4.65 2.06 10.60
N LYS A 45 5.74 2.43 9.93
CA LYS A 45 7.07 2.42 10.57
C LYS A 45 7.17 3.58 11.57
N THR A 46 7.49 3.23 12.82
CA THR A 46 7.75 4.22 13.88
C THR A 46 8.98 5.07 13.57
N LYS A 47 9.06 6.25 14.20
CA LYS A 47 10.19 7.19 14.10
C LYS A 47 10.53 7.62 12.66
N THR A 48 9.54 7.69 11.79
CA THR A 48 9.69 8.19 10.42
C THR A 48 9.14 9.62 10.30
N ILE A 49 9.62 10.36 9.29
CA ILE A 49 9.11 11.70 8.97
C ILE A 49 7.60 11.68 8.67
N TYR A 50 7.08 10.58 8.13
CA TYR A 50 5.65 10.41 7.83
C TYR A 50 4.80 10.44 9.10
N VAL A 51 5.20 9.70 10.14
CA VAL A 51 4.48 9.68 11.42
C VAL A 51 4.43 11.08 12.04
N THR A 52 5.54 11.81 12.00
CA THR A 52 5.57 13.22 12.44
C THR A 52 4.65 14.09 11.58
N HIS A 53 4.64 13.89 10.27
CA HIS A 53 3.78 14.65 9.36
C HIS A 53 2.29 14.45 9.71
N PHE A 54 1.80 13.21 9.82
CA PHE A 54 0.39 12.94 10.14
C PHE A 54 -0.06 13.55 11.47
N ARG A 55 0.82 13.54 12.48
CA ARG A 55 0.53 14.10 13.80
C ARG A 55 0.50 15.63 13.82
N THR A 56 1.19 16.27 12.88
CA THR A 56 1.29 17.73 12.80
C THR A 56 0.40 18.34 11.73
N SER A 57 -0.09 17.55 10.78
CA SER A 57 -1.02 18.00 9.74
C SER A 57 -2.33 18.53 10.34
N THR A 58 -2.70 19.75 9.98
CA THR A 58 -3.91 20.43 10.49
C THR A 58 -5.12 20.28 9.57
N SER A 59 -4.96 19.75 8.35
CA SER A 59 -6.03 19.58 7.37
C SER A 59 -5.77 18.41 6.41
N GLY A 60 -6.80 18.04 5.65
CA GLY A 60 -6.75 16.99 4.63
C GLY A 60 -6.65 15.56 5.17
N ILE A 61 -6.40 14.61 4.26
CA ILE A 61 -6.38 13.16 4.55
C ILE A 61 -5.33 12.77 5.59
N PHE A 62 -4.21 13.51 5.65
CA PHE A 62 -3.13 13.22 6.60
C PHE A 62 -3.50 13.54 8.05
N ARG A 63 -4.31 14.58 8.27
CA ARG A 63 -4.91 14.84 9.59
C ARG A 63 -5.86 13.71 9.99
N GLU A 64 -6.64 13.18 9.05
CA GLU A 64 -7.57 12.08 9.31
C GLU A 64 -6.82 10.80 9.68
N VAL A 65 -5.73 10.49 8.98
CA VAL A 65 -4.81 9.39 9.34
C VAL A 65 -4.23 9.60 10.74
N GLY A 66 -3.80 10.82 11.08
CA GLY A 66 -3.34 11.15 12.42
C GLY A 66 -4.43 10.95 13.49
N ALA A 67 -5.69 11.29 13.19
CA ALA A 67 -6.81 11.08 14.10
C ALA A 67 -7.16 9.58 14.30
N LEU A 68 -6.86 8.72 13.32
CA LEU A 68 -7.05 7.27 13.43
C LEU A 68 -6.10 6.62 14.44
N GLU A 69 -4.95 7.26 14.74
CA GLU A 69 -4.05 6.82 15.80
C GLU A 69 -4.73 6.82 17.17
N GLN A 70 -5.49 7.87 17.48
CA GLN A 70 -6.25 7.96 18.74
C GLN A 70 -7.37 6.91 18.82
N LYS A 71 -7.82 6.39 17.68
CA LYS A 71 -8.86 5.35 17.58
C LYS A 71 -8.28 3.92 17.56
N GLY A 72 -6.97 3.77 17.73
CA GLY A 72 -6.31 2.46 17.66
C GLY A 72 -6.29 1.82 16.26
N ARG A 73 -6.61 2.58 15.21
CA ARG A 73 -6.65 2.13 13.81
C ARG A 73 -5.33 2.35 13.06
N VAL A 74 -4.30 2.78 13.79
CA VAL A 74 -2.92 2.91 13.32
C VAL A 74 -2.03 2.22 14.36
N ILE A 75 -1.27 1.23 13.92
CA ILE A 75 -0.23 0.61 14.74
C ILE A 75 1.15 0.96 14.21
N HIS A 76 2.05 1.29 15.14
CA HIS A 76 3.43 1.61 14.82
C HIS A 76 4.32 0.41 15.11
N ARG A 77 5.18 0.06 14.16
CA ARG A 77 6.16 -1.01 14.27
C ARG A 77 7.56 -0.50 13.96
N VAL A 78 8.56 -1.08 14.62
CA VAL A 78 9.97 -0.85 14.23
C VAL A 78 10.28 -1.61 12.95
N ALA A 79 11.31 -1.19 12.22
CA ALA A 79 11.65 -1.76 10.92
C ALA A 79 11.89 -3.29 10.96
N ALA A 80 12.43 -3.79 12.07
CA ALA A 80 12.67 -5.23 12.30
C ALA A 80 11.35 -6.04 12.30
N ASP A 81 10.29 -5.49 12.91
CA ASP A 81 9.02 -6.19 13.10
C ASP A 81 8.10 -6.11 11.88
N ILE A 82 8.42 -5.25 10.90
CA ILE A 82 7.58 -5.08 9.70
C ILE A 82 7.47 -6.37 8.90
N ARG A 83 8.52 -7.22 8.90
CA ARG A 83 8.46 -8.51 8.20
C ARG A 83 7.40 -9.41 8.84
N ASP A 84 7.46 -9.58 10.14
CA ASP A 84 6.50 -10.40 10.89
C ASP A 84 5.06 -9.85 10.72
N ALA A 85 4.89 -8.53 10.82
CA ALA A 85 3.59 -7.90 10.62
C ALA A 85 3.05 -8.08 9.19
N PHE A 86 3.91 -8.11 8.18
CA PHE A 86 3.54 -8.39 6.79
C PHE A 86 3.08 -9.85 6.62
N ASP A 87 3.83 -10.80 7.18
CA ASP A 87 3.56 -12.23 7.03
C ASP A 87 2.36 -12.70 7.87
N THR A 88 2.01 -11.99 8.94
CA THR A 88 0.89 -12.33 9.84
C THR A 88 -0.32 -11.42 9.63
N LEU A 89 -0.19 -10.13 9.92
CA LEU A 89 -1.31 -9.18 9.96
C LEU A 89 -1.81 -8.80 8.57
N VAL A 90 -0.89 -8.45 7.66
CA VAL A 90 -1.28 -8.07 6.29
C VAL A 90 -1.83 -9.27 5.53
N ARG A 91 -1.20 -10.44 5.66
CA ARG A 91 -1.66 -11.68 5.01
C ARG A 91 -3.05 -12.11 5.48
N ARG A 92 -3.40 -11.87 6.76
CA ARG A 92 -4.74 -12.13 7.28
C ARG A 92 -5.82 -11.26 6.62
N GLY A 93 -5.45 -10.10 6.08
CA GLY A 93 -6.33 -9.22 5.29
C GLY A 93 -7.03 -8.12 6.07
N ASP A 94 -6.79 -7.99 7.38
CA ASP A 94 -7.37 -6.93 8.23
C ASP A 94 -6.40 -5.76 8.51
N HIS A 95 -5.19 -5.83 7.95
CA HIS A 95 -4.20 -4.78 8.04
C HIS A 95 -3.64 -4.40 6.68
N VAL A 96 -3.32 -3.12 6.52
CA VAL A 96 -2.59 -2.60 5.35
C VAL A 96 -1.25 -2.00 5.78
N LEU A 97 -0.19 -2.38 5.08
CA LEU A 97 1.16 -1.86 5.32
C LEU A 97 1.43 -0.63 4.47
N LEU A 98 1.77 0.48 5.12
CA LEU A 98 2.22 1.71 4.46
C LEU A 98 3.72 1.87 4.63
N ASP A 99 4.44 1.85 3.51
CA ASP A 99 5.89 1.92 3.45
C ASP A 99 6.35 2.46 2.09
N VAL A 100 7.65 2.69 1.94
CA VAL A 100 8.25 3.15 0.69
C VAL A 100 8.13 2.08 -0.38
N GLU A 101 7.80 2.50 -1.61
CA GLU A 101 7.51 1.63 -2.76
C GLU A 101 8.53 0.49 -2.95
N ASN A 102 9.83 0.80 -2.92
CA ASN A 102 10.89 -0.21 -3.08
C ASN A 102 10.89 -1.25 -1.95
N SER A 103 10.58 -0.84 -0.71
CA SER A 103 10.52 -1.77 0.43
C SER A 103 9.35 -2.74 0.29
N ILE A 104 8.18 -2.25 -0.14
CA ILE A 104 7.00 -3.11 -0.40
C ILE A 104 7.28 -4.07 -1.54
N PHE A 105 7.81 -3.56 -2.67
CA PHE A 105 8.09 -4.36 -3.85
C PHE A 105 9.11 -5.47 -3.57
N ASN A 106 10.19 -5.17 -2.86
CA ASN A 106 11.18 -6.17 -2.46
C ASN A 106 10.57 -7.26 -1.58
N ARG A 107 9.68 -6.91 -0.64
CA ARG A 107 9.00 -7.88 0.23
C ARG A 107 8.06 -8.78 -0.56
N MET A 108 7.23 -8.23 -1.43
CA MET A 108 6.35 -9.01 -2.31
C MET A 108 7.14 -9.95 -3.21
N THR A 109 8.25 -9.46 -3.79
CA THR A 109 9.13 -10.27 -4.64
C THR A 109 9.79 -11.40 -3.85
N GLN A 110 10.24 -11.11 -2.62
CA GLN A 110 10.83 -12.11 -1.73
C GLN A 110 9.80 -13.17 -1.31
N ASP A 111 8.57 -12.76 -0.97
CA ASP A 111 7.47 -13.68 -0.64
C ASP A 111 7.14 -14.60 -1.83
N PHE A 112 6.98 -14.04 -3.03
CA PHE A 112 6.77 -14.82 -4.24
C PHE A 112 7.93 -15.80 -4.49
N SER A 113 9.18 -15.35 -4.30
CA SER A 113 10.34 -16.21 -4.48
C SER A 113 10.39 -17.37 -3.48
N GLN A 114 9.83 -17.21 -2.29
CA GLN A 114 9.81 -18.22 -1.23
C GLN A 114 8.61 -19.18 -1.34
N THR A 115 7.44 -18.67 -1.72
CA THR A 115 6.17 -19.40 -1.68
C THR A 115 5.65 -19.82 -3.05
N GLY A 116 6.09 -19.14 -4.12
CA GLY A 116 5.54 -19.26 -5.46
C GLY A 116 4.15 -18.63 -5.62
N ARG A 117 3.65 -17.88 -4.62
CA ARG A 117 2.29 -17.32 -4.61
C ARG A 117 2.28 -15.79 -4.74
N CYS A 118 1.22 -15.28 -5.34
CA CYS A 118 0.96 -13.84 -5.51
C CYS A 118 -0.19 -13.40 -4.58
N ASP A 119 0.03 -13.48 -3.27
CA ASP A 119 -1.02 -13.24 -2.26
C ASP A 119 -1.26 -11.74 -1.98
N PHE A 120 -0.34 -10.88 -2.41
CA PHE A 120 -0.36 -9.45 -2.11
C PHE A 120 -0.55 -8.60 -3.37
N TYR A 121 -1.18 -7.44 -3.20
CA TYR A 121 -1.25 -6.40 -4.22
C TYR A 121 -0.74 -5.07 -3.64
N LYS A 122 -0.33 -4.16 -4.52
CA LYS A 122 0.13 -2.81 -4.16
C LYS A 122 -0.82 -1.79 -4.78
N THR A 123 -1.22 -0.80 -3.98
CA THR A 123 -2.06 0.31 -4.47
C THR A 123 -1.33 1.13 -5.54
N LYS A 124 -2.08 1.69 -6.50
CA LYS A 124 -1.49 2.55 -7.55
C LYS A 124 -1.23 3.98 -7.08
N ALA A 125 -1.92 4.44 -6.04
CA ALA A 125 -1.75 5.81 -5.54
C ALA A 125 -0.40 6.00 -4.83
N LYS A 126 0.16 7.21 -4.99
CA LYS A 126 1.37 7.66 -4.31
C LYS A 126 1.00 8.83 -3.39
N TYR A 127 1.31 8.68 -2.11
CA TYR A 127 0.89 9.65 -1.08
C TYR A 127 2.00 10.65 -0.73
N PHE A 128 3.25 10.23 -0.85
CA PHE A 128 4.42 11.05 -0.55
C PHE A 128 5.40 11.06 -1.71
N ARG A 129 5.94 12.24 -2.02
CA ARG A 129 7.16 12.35 -2.81
C ARG A 129 8.35 12.17 -1.88
N PHE A 130 8.99 11.01 -1.95
CA PHE A 130 10.19 10.73 -1.19
C PHE A 130 11.41 10.88 -2.08
N MET A 131 12.47 11.49 -1.56
CA MET A 131 13.79 11.55 -2.19
C MET A 131 14.80 10.88 -1.27
N TYR A 132 15.59 9.98 -1.83
CA TYR A 132 16.78 9.45 -1.16
C TYR A 132 17.90 10.47 -1.29
N ALA A 133 18.57 10.76 -0.17
CA ALA A 133 19.72 11.65 -0.13
C ALA A 133 20.80 11.08 0.79
N MET A 134 22.06 11.37 0.49
CA MET A 134 23.15 11.17 1.42
C MET A 134 23.21 12.38 2.37
N VAL A 135 23.19 12.12 3.67
CA VAL A 135 23.28 13.15 4.70
C VAL A 135 24.66 13.06 5.34
N GLY A 136 25.41 14.15 5.30
CA GLY A 136 26.70 14.28 5.95
C GLY A 136 26.65 15.23 7.13
N GLN A 137 27.73 15.27 7.88
CA GLN A 137 27.89 16.25 8.95
C GLN A 137 27.79 17.66 8.37
N LYS A 138 27.14 18.55 9.12
CA LYS A 138 27.07 19.97 8.79
C LYS A 138 28.48 20.50 8.51
N ASP A 139 28.63 21.26 7.43
CA ASP A 139 29.89 21.87 6.99
C ASP A 139 30.98 20.87 6.54
N SER A 140 30.63 19.60 6.29
CA SER A 140 31.57 18.63 5.73
C SER A 140 31.96 18.98 4.29
N LEU A 141 33.27 19.06 4.04
CA LEU A 141 33.83 19.26 2.70
C LEU A 141 33.50 18.11 1.72
N LEU A 142 33.06 16.96 2.24
CA LEU A 142 32.67 15.81 1.42
C LEU A 142 31.32 16.02 0.73
N ILE A 143 30.42 16.82 1.31
CA ILE A 143 29.07 16.99 0.74
C ILE A 143 29.08 17.66 -0.64
N PRO A 144 29.80 18.78 -0.85
CA PRO A 144 29.96 19.35 -2.19
C PRO A 144 30.60 18.38 -3.17
N ALA A 145 31.65 17.65 -2.74
CA ALA A 145 32.37 16.72 -3.61
C ALA A 145 31.49 15.54 -4.09
N VAL A 146 30.61 15.04 -3.23
CA VAL A 146 29.68 13.94 -3.56
C VAL A 146 28.46 14.44 -4.35
N SER A 147 28.02 15.68 -4.13
CA SER A 147 26.83 16.25 -4.78
C SER A 147 27.09 16.79 -6.20
N GLN A 148 28.34 16.98 -6.58
CA GLN A 148 28.75 17.48 -7.91
C GLN A 148 28.86 16.38 -8.98
N ARG A 149 28.70 15.11 -8.62
CA ARG A 149 28.59 13.99 -9.57
C ARG A 149 27.14 13.77 -9.96
#